data_AF-A0A3M1DMK0-F1
#
_entry.id   AF-A0A3M1DMK0-F1
#
_cell.length_a   1.000
_cell.length_b   1.000
_cell.length_c   1.000
_cell.angle_alpha   90.00
_cell.angle_beta   90.00
_cell.angle_gamma   90.00
#
_symmetry.space_group_name_H-M   'P 1'
#
loop_
_entity.id
_entity.type
_entity.pdbx_description
1 polymer ?
#
loop_
_entity_poly.entity_id
_entity_poly.type
_entity_poly.pdbx_seq_one_letter_code
_entity_poly.pdbx_strand_id
1 'polypeptide(L)'
;MKTLSWLWLNLSLTLLRVLPFPCRTGLVRVGNPGPSSPVLLTGNYRLTVARVLRALAGLDVWLLVANSRGINVWCAASGGHLGNHDVISVLRTSGIEKRVGHRDLVLPQLAATGIEERVIRERTGWQVHWGPVEARDVPAYLESGMQATPAMRRVTFPWPRRLEMALAWAFPISQLAWLLWPLWREAVLPLMAVVWGLALALFLGFPLYRRLLRPHPTVGLILFDFGPGAVLLLLWAATLLLLCLHGLHTGELSWGYFGRWALATLILLLILGLDLTGSTPTYKSGLHPERHLRITLDAERCRGAGRCEEVCPEGVFTVDRQRHLATLPGIDRCVQCGACIVQCPCDALSFQGPDGTFVPPETVRRFKLNLLGKRMVRRD
;
A
#
# COMPACT_ATOMS: atom_id res chain seq x y z
N MET A 1 -26.37 -3.51 -3.56
CA MET A 1 -26.42 -2.04 -3.33
C MET A 1 -27.01 -1.37 -4.56
N LYS A 2 -27.90 -0.39 -4.41
CA LYS A 2 -28.36 0.43 -5.55
C LYS A 2 -27.15 1.14 -6.19
N THR A 3 -27.08 1.18 -7.52
CA THR A 3 -25.93 1.72 -8.28
C THR A 3 -25.52 3.12 -7.82
N LEU A 4 -26.49 4.00 -7.57
CA LEU A 4 -26.26 5.36 -7.09
C LEU A 4 -25.56 5.42 -5.73
N SER A 5 -26.02 4.60 -4.76
CA SER A 5 -25.41 4.54 -3.42
C SER A 5 -23.97 4.02 -3.48
N TRP A 6 -23.69 3.08 -4.38
CA TRP A 6 -22.33 2.60 -4.61
C TRP A 6 -21.43 3.70 -5.18
N LEU A 7 -21.91 4.46 -6.16
CA LEU A 7 -21.14 5.54 -6.79
C LEU A 7 -20.77 6.61 -5.75
N TRP A 8 -21.73 7.05 -4.94
CA TRP A 8 -21.48 8.01 -3.86
C TRP A 8 -20.47 7.50 -2.84
N LEU A 9 -20.60 6.24 -2.40
CA LEU A 9 -19.64 5.63 -1.47
C LEU A 9 -18.24 5.54 -2.08
N ASN A 10 -18.14 5.06 -3.32
CA ASN A 10 -16.86 4.89 -3.99
C ASN A 10 -16.16 6.23 -4.21
N LEU A 11 -16.90 7.28 -4.61
CA LEU A 11 -16.35 8.62 -4.82
C LEU A 11 -15.91 9.25 -3.49
N SER A 12 -16.81 9.34 -2.51
CA SER A 12 -16.51 9.96 -1.21
C SER A 12 -15.33 9.31 -0.48
N LEU A 13 -15.29 7.97 -0.44
CA LEU A 13 -14.18 7.26 0.21
C LEU A 13 -12.90 7.24 -0.63
N THR A 14 -12.99 7.52 -1.94
CA THR A 14 -11.79 7.74 -2.77
C THR A 14 -11.18 9.11 -2.47
N LEU A 15 -12.00 10.16 -2.33
CA LEU A 15 -11.55 11.50 -1.95
C LEU A 15 -10.91 11.52 -0.54
N LEU A 16 -11.45 10.71 0.38
CA LEU A 16 -10.95 10.59 1.75
C LEU A 16 -10.10 9.33 1.96
N ARG A 17 -9.51 8.76 0.89
CA ARG A 17 -8.88 7.44 0.94
C ARG A 17 -7.73 7.32 1.93
N VAL A 18 -7.07 8.43 2.24
CA VAL A 18 -5.96 8.51 3.20
C VAL A 18 -6.40 8.30 4.66
N LEU A 19 -7.70 8.36 4.95
CA LEU A 19 -8.26 8.17 6.29
C LEU A 19 -8.81 6.75 6.49
N PRO A 20 -8.73 6.21 7.73
CA PRO A 20 -9.26 4.89 8.03
C PRO A 20 -10.80 4.93 8.14
N PHE A 21 -11.47 4.11 7.33
CA PHE A 21 -12.93 3.93 7.40
C PHE A 21 -13.28 2.45 7.60
N PRO A 22 -13.32 1.96 8.86
CA PRO A 22 -13.67 0.58 9.13
C PRO A 22 -15.16 0.30 8.86
N CYS A 23 -15.46 -0.92 8.43
CA CYS A 23 -16.80 -1.49 8.44
C CYS A 23 -16.88 -2.71 9.37
N ARG A 24 -18.09 -3.26 9.50
CA ARG A 24 -18.35 -4.44 10.33
C ARG A 24 -17.52 -5.64 9.84
N THR A 25 -16.91 -6.35 10.79
CA THR A 25 -16.18 -7.59 10.57
C THR A 25 -17.10 -8.81 10.63
N GLY A 26 -16.62 -9.96 10.16
CA GLY A 26 -17.32 -11.23 10.23
C GLY A 26 -17.69 -11.80 8.87
N LEU A 27 -18.69 -12.69 8.86
CA LEU A 27 -19.10 -13.42 7.66
C LEU A 27 -20.11 -12.62 6.84
N VAL A 28 -19.84 -12.50 5.55
CA VAL A 28 -20.75 -11.93 4.56
C VAL A 28 -21.09 -13.01 3.54
N ARG A 29 -22.39 -13.23 3.33
CA ARG A 29 -22.93 -14.11 2.30
C ARG A 29 -23.05 -13.33 0.98
N VAL A 30 -22.50 -13.86 -0.11
CA VAL A 30 -22.67 -13.32 -1.46
C VAL A 30 -23.38 -14.37 -2.31
N GLY A 31 -24.54 -14.03 -2.88
CA GLY A 31 -25.39 -14.99 -3.58
C GLY A 31 -26.00 -16.04 -2.64
N ASN A 32 -26.04 -17.29 -3.10
CA ASN A 32 -26.56 -18.46 -2.42
C ASN A 32 -25.46 -19.52 -2.20
N PRO A 33 -24.41 -19.21 -1.43
CA PRO A 33 -23.30 -20.13 -1.24
C PRO A 33 -23.71 -21.37 -0.45
N GLY A 34 -23.23 -22.53 -0.92
CA GLY A 34 -23.41 -23.83 -0.31
C GLY A 34 -22.17 -24.34 0.43
N PRO A 35 -22.17 -25.62 0.84
CA PRO A 35 -21.05 -26.23 1.57
C PRO A 35 -19.75 -26.38 0.77
N SER A 36 -19.82 -26.36 -0.56
CA SER A 36 -18.67 -26.40 -1.47
C SER A 36 -18.26 -25.02 -2.00
N SER A 37 -18.97 -23.96 -1.61
CA SER A 37 -18.70 -22.61 -2.11
C SER A 37 -17.38 -22.04 -1.59
N PRO A 38 -16.61 -21.31 -2.43
CA PRO A 38 -15.35 -20.72 -2.04
C PRO A 38 -15.46 -19.79 -0.83
N VAL A 39 -14.41 -19.80 0.01
CA VAL A 39 -14.24 -18.89 1.13
C VAL A 39 -13.11 -17.90 0.81
N LEU A 40 -13.46 -16.62 0.78
CA LEU A 40 -12.53 -15.53 0.51
C LEU A 40 -12.37 -14.65 1.75
N LEU A 41 -11.23 -13.98 1.88
CA LEU A 41 -11.02 -13.00 2.93
C LEU A 41 -10.65 -11.62 2.38
N THR A 42 -11.07 -10.59 3.08
CA THR A 42 -10.64 -9.21 2.87
C THR A 42 -10.46 -8.47 4.20
N GLY A 43 -9.88 -7.28 4.16
CA GLY A 43 -9.82 -6.37 5.32
C GLY A 43 -11.09 -5.53 5.44
N ASN A 44 -11.35 -4.98 6.63
CA ASN A 44 -12.56 -4.20 6.91
C ASN A 44 -12.50 -2.73 6.48
N TYR A 45 -11.63 -2.36 5.54
CA TYR A 45 -11.70 -1.03 4.95
C TYR A 45 -12.94 -0.91 4.06
N ARG A 46 -13.85 0.02 4.40
CA ARG A 46 -15.19 0.13 3.79
C ARG A 46 -15.14 0.26 2.25
N LEU A 47 -14.17 1.01 1.72
CA LEU A 47 -13.98 1.12 0.27
C LEU A 47 -13.52 -0.21 -0.36
N THR A 48 -12.59 -0.92 0.29
CA THR A 48 -12.14 -2.24 -0.15
C THR A 48 -13.31 -3.23 -0.18
N VAL A 49 -14.07 -3.32 0.92
CA VAL A 49 -15.21 -4.24 1.01
C VAL A 49 -16.26 -3.93 -0.06
N ALA A 50 -16.59 -2.66 -0.29
CA ALA A 50 -17.55 -2.27 -1.33
C ALA A 50 -17.09 -2.61 -2.76
N ARG A 51 -15.79 -2.54 -3.03
CA ARG A 51 -15.20 -2.92 -4.34
C ARG A 51 -15.15 -4.44 -4.51
N VAL A 52 -14.78 -5.18 -3.47
CA VAL A 52 -14.79 -6.65 -3.46
C VAL A 52 -16.21 -7.18 -3.65
N LEU A 53 -17.19 -6.70 -2.88
CA LEU A 53 -18.59 -7.13 -3.03
C LEU A 53 -19.15 -6.84 -4.43
N ARG A 54 -18.72 -5.75 -5.07
CA ARG A 54 -19.10 -5.47 -6.46
C ARG A 54 -18.48 -6.46 -7.43
N ALA A 55 -17.21 -6.83 -7.23
CA ALA A 55 -16.54 -7.80 -8.09
C ALA A 55 -17.08 -9.24 -7.90
N LEU A 56 -17.59 -9.57 -6.72
CA LEU A 56 -18.21 -10.86 -6.42
C LEU A 56 -19.70 -10.93 -6.79
N ALA A 57 -20.26 -9.86 -7.37
CA ALA A 57 -21.68 -9.83 -7.72
C ALA A 57 -21.97 -10.90 -8.78
N GLY A 58 -22.95 -11.77 -8.50
CA GLY A 58 -23.32 -12.90 -9.37
C GLY A 58 -22.62 -14.22 -9.04
N LEU A 59 -21.76 -14.25 -8.00
CA LEU A 59 -21.13 -15.48 -7.52
C LEU A 59 -21.77 -15.97 -6.20
N ASP A 60 -21.62 -17.26 -5.96
CA ASP A 60 -22.03 -17.94 -4.72
C ASP A 60 -20.80 -18.20 -3.84
N VAL A 61 -20.44 -17.22 -3.01
CA VAL A 61 -19.22 -17.25 -2.19
C VAL A 61 -19.44 -16.77 -0.75
N TRP A 62 -18.59 -17.24 0.15
CA TRP A 62 -18.47 -16.75 1.51
C TRP A 62 -17.33 -15.74 1.61
N LEU A 63 -17.61 -14.53 2.09
CA LEU A 63 -16.60 -13.49 2.30
C LEU A 63 -16.40 -13.23 3.79
N LEU A 64 -15.17 -13.46 4.27
CA LEU A 64 -14.72 -13.11 5.61
C LEU A 64 -14.12 -11.70 5.60
N VAL A 65 -14.70 -10.82 6.41
CA VAL A 65 -14.18 -9.45 6.61
C VAL A 65 -13.38 -9.42 7.92
N ALA A 66 -12.05 -9.48 7.80
CA ALA A 66 -11.12 -9.41 8.92
C ALA A 66 -10.87 -7.96 9.36
N ASN A 67 -10.50 -7.75 10.62
CA ASN A 67 -10.21 -6.41 11.12
C ASN A 67 -8.87 -5.91 10.56
N SER A 68 -8.90 -4.93 9.66
CA SER A 68 -7.72 -4.23 9.15
C SER A 68 -7.63 -2.79 9.66
N ARG A 69 -8.36 -2.48 10.75
CA ARG A 69 -8.46 -1.14 11.35
C ARG A 69 -8.95 -0.06 10.38
N GLY A 70 -9.72 -0.46 9.36
CA GLY A 70 -10.17 0.46 8.31
C GLY A 70 -9.06 0.90 7.36
N ILE A 71 -7.93 0.17 7.30
CA ILE A 71 -6.82 0.42 6.39
C ILE A 71 -6.89 -0.58 5.23
N ASN A 72 -6.52 -0.16 4.02
CA ASN A 72 -6.47 -1.02 2.85
C ASN A 72 -5.54 -2.24 3.06
N VAL A 73 -5.76 -3.32 2.30
CA VAL A 73 -5.09 -4.62 2.50
C VAL A 73 -3.57 -4.54 2.55
N TRP A 74 -2.94 -3.88 1.58
CA TRP A 74 -1.47 -3.79 1.50
C TRP A 74 -0.89 -3.03 2.67
N CYS A 75 -1.40 -1.82 2.92
CA CYS A 75 -0.92 -0.98 4.03
C CYS A 75 -1.18 -1.64 5.38
N ALA A 76 -2.33 -2.29 5.56
CA ALA A 76 -2.65 -2.99 6.80
C ALA A 76 -1.74 -4.20 7.03
N ALA A 77 -1.48 -5.01 6.01
CA ALA A 77 -0.62 -6.18 6.13
C ALA A 77 0.83 -5.79 6.39
N SER A 78 1.36 -4.85 5.60
CA SER A 78 2.73 -4.33 5.76
C SER A 78 2.94 -3.58 7.08
N GLY A 79 1.91 -2.88 7.57
CA GLY A 79 1.93 -2.14 8.84
C GLY A 79 1.59 -2.97 10.08
N GLY A 80 1.28 -4.27 9.93
CA GLY A 80 0.95 -5.16 11.05
C GLY A 80 -0.47 -5.00 11.61
N HIS A 81 -1.38 -4.36 10.87
CA HIS A 81 -2.80 -4.21 11.22
C HIS A 81 -3.72 -5.26 10.59
N LEU A 82 -3.19 -6.11 9.69
CA LEU A 82 -3.85 -7.28 9.14
C LEU A 82 -2.84 -8.43 9.08
N GLY A 83 -2.84 -9.28 10.11
CA GLY A 83 -1.87 -10.37 10.26
C GLY A 83 -2.51 -11.71 10.62
N ASN A 84 -1.66 -12.65 11.05
CA ASN A 84 -2.05 -14.02 11.39
C ASN A 84 -3.23 -14.05 12.38
N HIS A 85 -3.18 -13.20 13.42
CA HIS A 85 -4.21 -13.14 14.46
C HIS A 85 -5.57 -12.69 13.92
N ASP A 86 -5.62 -11.74 13.00
CA ASP A 86 -6.88 -11.23 12.45
C ASP A 86 -7.57 -12.28 11.58
N VAL A 87 -6.79 -13.03 10.80
CA VAL A 87 -7.28 -14.16 9.99
C VAL A 87 -7.78 -15.30 10.89
N ILE A 88 -6.98 -15.71 11.87
CA ILE A 88 -7.36 -16.78 12.81
C ILE A 88 -8.63 -16.38 13.58
N SER A 89 -8.68 -15.15 14.06
CA SER A 89 -9.84 -14.64 14.80
C SER A 89 -11.11 -14.68 13.96
N VAL A 90 -11.09 -14.19 12.71
CA VAL A 90 -12.29 -14.19 11.87
C VAL A 90 -12.71 -15.60 11.47
N LEU A 91 -11.76 -16.52 11.21
CA LEU A 91 -12.07 -17.93 10.92
C LEU A 91 -12.81 -18.59 12.09
N ARG A 92 -12.33 -18.38 13.33
CA ARG A 92 -12.91 -19.00 14.53
C ARG A 92 -14.25 -18.37 14.95
N THR A 93 -14.40 -17.06 14.81
CA THR A 93 -15.56 -16.32 15.33
C THR A 93 -16.71 -16.18 14.32
N SER A 94 -16.44 -16.32 13.02
CA SER A 94 -17.45 -16.15 11.96
C SER A 94 -18.46 -17.30 11.83
N GLY A 95 -18.12 -18.48 12.36
CA GLY A 95 -18.91 -19.70 12.19
C GLY A 95 -18.77 -20.35 10.80
N ILE A 96 -17.81 -19.91 9.97
CA ILE A 96 -17.58 -20.45 8.62
C ILE A 96 -17.26 -21.96 8.62
N GLU A 97 -16.58 -22.45 9.66
CA GLU A 97 -16.22 -23.87 9.79
C GLU A 97 -17.44 -24.81 9.83
N LYS A 98 -18.62 -24.28 10.17
CA LYS A 98 -19.88 -25.05 10.19
C LYS A 98 -20.69 -24.91 8.89
N ARG A 99 -20.24 -24.06 7.97
CA ARG A 99 -20.97 -23.69 6.74
C ARG A 99 -20.40 -24.36 5.50
N VAL A 100 -19.12 -24.73 5.52
CA VAL A 100 -18.43 -25.36 4.39
C VAL A 100 -17.83 -26.71 4.78
N GLY A 101 -17.74 -27.62 3.81
CA GLY A 101 -17.19 -28.97 3.98
C GLY A 101 -15.69 -29.08 3.72
N HIS A 102 -15.02 -27.96 3.47
CA HIS A 102 -13.59 -27.89 3.13
C HIS A 102 -12.88 -26.84 4.01
N ARG A 103 -11.55 -26.73 3.87
CA ARG A 103 -10.72 -25.78 4.64
C ARG A 103 -9.80 -24.99 3.73
N ASP A 104 -10.33 -24.45 2.63
CA ASP A 104 -9.58 -23.61 1.69
C ASP A 104 -9.96 -22.15 1.86
N LEU A 105 -8.97 -21.30 2.02
CA LEU A 105 -9.12 -19.86 2.21
C LEU A 105 -8.38 -19.10 1.11
N VAL A 106 -9.11 -18.34 0.30
CA VAL A 106 -8.52 -17.42 -0.68
C VAL A 106 -8.20 -16.10 0.01
N LEU A 107 -6.91 -15.75 0.05
CA LEU A 107 -6.41 -14.48 0.58
C LEU A 107 -6.00 -13.53 -0.56
N PRO A 108 -6.15 -12.21 -0.41
CA PRO A 108 -5.60 -11.27 -1.38
C PRO A 108 -4.08 -11.37 -1.37
N GLN A 109 -3.45 -11.45 -2.54
CA GLN A 109 -1.98 -11.59 -2.67
C GLN A 109 -1.21 -10.52 -1.90
N LEU A 110 -1.70 -9.28 -1.93
CA LEU A 110 -1.09 -8.14 -1.26
C LEU A 110 -1.08 -8.24 0.28
N ALA A 111 -1.77 -9.22 0.87
CA ALA A 111 -1.72 -9.50 2.30
C ALA A 111 -0.56 -10.42 2.70
N ALA A 112 0.17 -11.00 1.74
CA ALA A 112 1.30 -11.91 1.97
C ALA A 112 2.51 -11.24 2.66
N THR A 113 2.51 -9.92 2.79
CA THR A 113 3.51 -9.18 3.59
C THR A 113 3.26 -9.32 5.10
N GLY A 114 2.02 -9.55 5.52
CA GLY A 114 1.59 -9.56 6.92
C GLY A 114 1.11 -10.92 7.44
N ILE A 115 0.59 -11.78 6.55
CA ILE A 115 0.00 -13.07 6.89
C ILE A 115 0.91 -14.20 6.42
N GLU A 116 1.24 -15.11 7.31
CA GLU A 116 2.06 -16.31 7.05
C GLU A 116 1.16 -17.52 6.87
N GLU A 117 1.11 -18.06 5.65
CA GLU A 117 0.31 -19.25 5.33
C GLU A 117 0.59 -20.42 6.29
N ARG A 118 1.87 -20.66 6.59
CA ARG A 118 2.30 -21.75 7.49
C ARG A 118 1.61 -21.65 8.86
N VAL A 119 1.57 -20.45 9.44
CA VAL A 119 0.97 -20.19 10.75
C VAL A 119 -0.54 -20.39 10.69
N ILE A 120 -1.21 -19.92 9.63
CA ILE A 120 -2.65 -20.13 9.44
C ILE A 120 -2.96 -21.63 9.38
N ARG A 121 -2.22 -22.38 8.57
CA ARG A 121 -2.40 -23.84 8.43
C ARG A 121 -2.18 -24.57 9.75
N GLU A 122 -1.08 -24.29 10.46
CA GLU A 122 -0.76 -24.93 11.74
C GLU A 122 -1.80 -24.63 12.83
N ARG A 123 -2.37 -23.42 12.86
CA ARG A 123 -3.31 -22.99 13.92
C ARG A 123 -4.77 -23.29 13.64
N THR A 124 -5.14 -23.44 12.36
CA THR A 124 -6.55 -23.53 11.95
C THR A 124 -6.86 -24.74 11.09
N GLY A 125 -5.85 -25.39 10.51
CA GLY A 125 -6.04 -26.44 9.51
C GLY A 125 -6.51 -25.91 8.14
N TRP A 126 -6.61 -24.59 7.96
CA TRP A 126 -6.99 -23.99 6.68
C TRP A 126 -5.78 -23.84 5.76
N GLN A 127 -5.95 -24.29 4.51
CA GLN A 127 -5.02 -24.08 3.43
C GLN A 127 -5.26 -22.70 2.81
N VAL A 128 -4.19 -21.92 2.70
CA VAL A 128 -4.25 -20.60 2.06
C VAL A 128 -3.95 -20.74 0.57
N HIS A 129 -4.78 -20.09 -0.23
CA HIS A 129 -4.54 -19.87 -1.64
C HIS A 129 -4.42 -18.37 -1.88
N TRP A 130 -3.32 -17.93 -2.51
CA TRP A 130 -3.16 -16.51 -2.83
C TRP A 130 -3.97 -16.19 -4.08
N GLY A 131 -5.05 -15.44 -3.91
CA GLY A 131 -5.87 -14.91 -4.99
C GLY A 131 -5.17 -13.81 -5.80
N PRO A 132 -5.88 -13.16 -6.73
CA PRO A 132 -5.32 -12.09 -7.56
C PRO A 132 -5.03 -10.81 -6.78
N VAL A 133 -4.25 -9.91 -7.39
CA VAL A 133 -4.03 -8.55 -6.87
C VAL A 133 -5.31 -7.72 -6.92
N GLU A 134 -6.07 -7.83 -7.99
CA GLU A 134 -7.28 -7.04 -8.24
C GLU A 134 -8.55 -7.84 -7.99
N ALA A 135 -9.50 -7.25 -7.27
CA ALA A 135 -10.76 -7.92 -6.93
C ALA A 135 -11.58 -8.32 -8.17
N ARG A 136 -11.48 -7.54 -9.27
CA ARG A 136 -12.19 -7.81 -10.53
C ARG A 136 -11.75 -9.12 -11.22
N ASP A 137 -10.56 -9.61 -10.89
CA ASP A 137 -10.02 -10.83 -11.49
C ASP A 137 -10.41 -12.08 -10.70
N VAL A 138 -11.05 -11.92 -9.54
CA VAL A 138 -11.47 -13.02 -8.67
C VAL A 138 -12.44 -13.99 -9.35
N PRO A 139 -13.46 -13.56 -10.12
CA PRO A 139 -14.34 -14.49 -10.83
C PRO A 139 -13.58 -15.44 -11.75
N ALA A 140 -12.75 -14.88 -12.65
CA ALA A 140 -11.94 -15.65 -13.58
C ALA A 140 -10.91 -16.56 -12.87
N TYR A 141 -10.36 -16.11 -11.73
CA TYR A 141 -9.48 -16.93 -10.89
C TYR A 141 -10.19 -18.13 -10.26
N LEU A 142 -11.44 -17.97 -9.84
CA LEU A 142 -12.23 -19.08 -9.28
C LEU A 142 -12.66 -20.05 -10.39
N GLU A 143 -13.06 -19.54 -11.56
CA GLU A 143 -13.41 -20.34 -12.74
C GLU A 143 -12.24 -21.19 -13.25
N SER A 144 -11.01 -20.68 -13.14
CA SER A 144 -9.79 -21.43 -13.51
C SER A 144 -9.34 -22.45 -12.46
N GLY A 145 -10.14 -22.71 -11.42
CA GLY A 145 -9.78 -23.63 -10.34
C GLY A 145 -8.65 -23.09 -9.45
N MET A 146 -8.70 -21.79 -9.12
CA MET A 146 -7.73 -21.10 -8.28
C MET A 146 -6.32 -21.00 -8.89
N GLN A 147 -6.23 -20.99 -10.22
CA GLN A 147 -4.98 -20.78 -10.97
C GLN A 147 -4.88 -19.34 -11.47
N ALA A 148 -4.01 -18.56 -10.85
CA ALA A 148 -3.80 -17.16 -11.24
C ALA A 148 -2.85 -17.06 -12.44
N THR A 149 -3.22 -16.23 -13.41
CA THR A 149 -2.34 -15.89 -14.53
C THR A 149 -1.22 -14.94 -14.08
N PRO A 150 -0.10 -14.84 -14.81
CA PRO A 150 0.94 -13.85 -14.51
C PRO A 150 0.44 -12.39 -14.46
N ALA A 151 -0.61 -12.06 -15.23
CA ALA A 151 -1.22 -10.74 -15.22
C ALA A 151 -1.96 -10.46 -13.89
N MET A 152 -2.69 -11.44 -13.37
CA MET A 152 -3.39 -11.34 -12.08
C MET A 152 -2.44 -11.15 -10.89
N ARG A 153 -1.19 -11.59 -11.04
CA ARG A 153 -0.14 -11.47 -10.01
C ARG A 153 0.53 -10.10 -10.00
N ARG A 154 0.45 -9.32 -11.08
CA ARG A 154 1.21 -8.08 -11.25
C ARG A 154 0.42 -6.85 -10.82
N VAL A 155 1.05 -6.03 -9.99
CA VAL A 155 0.58 -4.68 -9.71
C VAL A 155 0.88 -3.79 -10.91
N THR A 156 -0.09 -2.98 -11.29
CA THR A 156 0.11 -1.94 -12.30
C THR A 156 -0.36 -0.60 -11.75
N PHE A 157 0.24 0.49 -12.25
CA PHE A 157 -0.16 1.85 -11.90
C PHE A 157 -0.60 2.62 -13.14
N PRO A 158 -1.74 2.24 -13.77
CA PRO A 158 -2.27 2.91 -14.96
C PRO A 158 -2.88 4.27 -14.62
N TRP A 159 -3.24 5.05 -15.65
CA TRP A 159 -3.77 6.40 -15.47
C TRP A 159 -5.00 6.48 -14.53
N PRO A 160 -5.96 5.52 -14.48
CA PRO A 160 -7.08 5.62 -13.55
C PRO A 160 -6.65 5.52 -12.09
N ARG A 161 -5.63 4.69 -11.80
CA ARG A 161 -5.05 4.58 -10.45
C ARG A 161 -4.29 5.83 -10.06
N ARG A 162 -3.58 6.46 -11.01
CA ARG A 162 -2.91 7.74 -10.80
C ARG A 162 -3.92 8.85 -10.50
N LEU A 163 -5.00 8.90 -11.25
CA LEU A 163 -6.10 9.83 -11.00
C LEU A 163 -6.69 9.59 -9.60
N GLU A 164 -6.99 8.34 -9.22
CA GLU A 164 -7.46 8.03 -7.85
C GLU A 164 -6.50 8.59 -6.78
N MET A 165 -5.18 8.46 -6.95
CA MET A 165 -4.20 9.00 -6.01
C MET A 165 -4.16 10.53 -6.02
N ALA A 166 -4.21 11.15 -7.20
CA ALA A 166 -4.29 12.61 -7.33
C ALA A 166 -5.48 13.17 -6.56
N LEU A 167 -6.67 12.56 -6.74
CA LEU A 167 -7.90 12.96 -6.06
C LEU A 167 -7.80 12.77 -4.55
N ALA A 168 -7.28 11.63 -4.11
CA ALA A 168 -7.14 11.27 -2.70
C ALA A 168 -6.21 12.21 -1.92
N TRP A 169 -5.21 12.79 -2.58
CA TRP A 169 -4.29 13.76 -1.98
C TRP A 169 -4.74 15.20 -2.17
N ALA A 170 -5.24 15.56 -3.36
CA ALA A 170 -5.68 16.92 -3.68
C ALA A 170 -6.82 17.37 -2.76
N PHE A 171 -7.83 16.52 -2.56
CA PHE A 171 -9.00 16.88 -1.78
C PHE A 171 -8.65 17.31 -0.34
N PRO A 172 -8.09 16.44 0.53
CA PRO A 172 -7.82 16.82 1.91
C PRO A 172 -6.83 17.99 2.05
N ILE A 173 -5.80 18.07 1.19
CA ILE A 173 -4.83 19.17 1.23
C ILE A 173 -5.50 20.49 0.79
N SER A 174 -6.35 20.46 -0.24
CA SER A 174 -7.06 21.65 -0.69
C SER A 174 -8.02 22.20 0.37
N GLN A 175 -8.54 21.34 1.26
CA GLN A 175 -9.38 21.81 2.37
C GLN A 175 -8.61 22.68 3.38
N LEU A 176 -7.28 22.55 3.46
CA LEU A 176 -6.45 23.43 4.32
C LEU A 176 -6.50 24.89 3.85
N ALA A 177 -6.82 25.15 2.57
CA ALA A 177 -6.93 26.52 2.06
C ALA A 177 -8.05 27.31 2.75
N TRP A 178 -9.06 26.66 3.34
CA TRP A 178 -10.09 27.33 4.14
C TRP A 178 -9.55 28.04 5.37
N LEU A 179 -8.37 27.65 5.88
CA LEU A 179 -7.68 28.35 6.96
C LEU A 179 -7.26 29.77 6.56
N LEU A 180 -7.16 30.08 5.25
CA LEU A 180 -6.89 31.42 4.73
C LEU A 180 -8.14 32.30 4.67
N TRP A 181 -9.35 31.76 4.81
CA TRP A 181 -10.59 32.54 4.70
C TRP A 181 -10.61 33.84 5.53
N PRO A 182 -10.19 33.87 6.81
CA PRO A 182 -10.20 35.11 7.59
C PRO A 182 -9.09 36.11 7.20
N LEU A 183 -8.03 35.65 6.54
CA LEU A 183 -6.85 36.47 6.21
C LEU A 183 -6.80 36.90 4.73
N TRP A 184 -7.36 36.08 3.84
CA TRP A 184 -7.21 36.20 2.40
C TRP A 184 -8.28 35.40 1.64
N ARG A 185 -9.54 35.85 1.74
CA ARG A 185 -10.71 35.18 1.14
C ARG A 185 -10.54 34.90 -0.37
N GLU A 186 -10.02 35.86 -1.12
CA GLU A 186 -9.87 35.75 -2.58
C GLU A 186 -8.86 34.68 -3.01
N ALA A 187 -7.91 34.32 -2.15
CA ALA A 187 -6.90 33.30 -2.45
C ALA A 187 -7.37 31.87 -2.21
N VAL A 188 -8.49 31.64 -1.51
CA VAL A 188 -8.94 30.29 -1.16
C VAL A 188 -9.20 29.44 -2.41
N LEU A 189 -10.02 29.92 -3.34
CA LEU A 189 -10.36 29.17 -4.55
C LEU A 189 -9.16 29.02 -5.52
N PRO A 190 -8.36 30.07 -5.81
CA PRO A 190 -7.14 29.92 -6.59
C PRO A 190 -6.16 28.92 -5.98
N LEU A 191 -5.93 28.96 -4.67
CA LEU A 191 -5.02 28.04 -4.01
C LEU A 191 -5.53 26.60 -4.08
N MET A 192 -6.82 26.38 -3.89
CA MET A 192 -7.42 25.06 -4.13
C MET A 192 -7.17 24.59 -5.57
N ALA A 193 -7.43 25.45 -6.57
CA ALA A 193 -7.18 25.11 -7.98
C ALA A 193 -5.71 24.75 -8.24
N VAL A 194 -4.76 25.48 -7.65
CA VAL A 194 -3.32 25.19 -7.76
C VAL A 194 -2.98 23.85 -7.11
N VAL A 195 -3.48 23.56 -5.90
CA VAL A 195 -3.25 22.26 -5.23
C VAL A 195 -3.76 21.10 -6.09
N TRP A 196 -4.96 21.24 -6.66
CA TRP A 196 -5.53 20.25 -7.57
C TRP A 196 -4.72 20.09 -8.87
N GLY A 197 -4.34 21.19 -9.49
CA GLY A 197 -3.51 21.20 -10.70
C GLY A 197 -2.16 20.53 -10.47
N LEU A 198 -1.49 20.85 -9.36
CA LEU A 198 -0.22 20.24 -8.97
C LEU A 198 -0.36 18.74 -8.69
N ALA A 199 -1.37 18.34 -7.92
CA ALA A 199 -1.63 16.92 -7.65
C ALA A 199 -1.84 16.12 -8.94
N LEU A 200 -2.67 16.65 -9.86
CA LEU A 200 -2.92 16.02 -11.15
C LEU A 200 -1.64 15.96 -11.99
N ALA A 201 -0.87 17.04 -12.06
CA ALA A 201 0.38 17.09 -12.81
C ALA A 201 1.41 16.08 -12.29
N LEU A 202 1.59 15.99 -10.96
CA LEU A 202 2.48 15.03 -10.33
C LEU A 202 2.05 13.59 -10.65
N PHE A 203 0.83 13.19 -10.28
CA PHE A 203 0.42 11.80 -10.41
C PHE A 203 0.22 11.36 -11.87
N LEU A 204 -0.36 12.18 -12.74
CA LEU A 204 -0.55 11.81 -14.15
C LEU A 204 0.78 11.86 -14.93
N GLY A 205 1.64 12.83 -14.61
CA GLY A 205 2.98 12.99 -15.18
C GLY A 205 4.02 11.98 -14.67
N PHE A 206 3.71 11.20 -13.62
CA PHE A 206 4.61 10.22 -12.99
C PHE A 206 5.45 9.38 -13.97
N PRO A 207 4.92 8.82 -15.08
CA PRO A 207 5.73 8.04 -16.02
C PRO A 207 6.89 8.79 -16.65
N LEU A 208 6.78 10.12 -16.79
CA LEU A 208 7.76 10.97 -17.45
C LEU A 208 9.02 11.14 -16.59
N TYR A 209 8.84 11.26 -15.27
CA TYR A 209 9.94 11.56 -14.35
C TYR A 209 10.31 10.42 -13.40
N ARG A 210 9.57 9.29 -13.36
CA ARG A 210 9.87 8.15 -12.46
C ARG A 210 11.28 7.58 -12.57
N ARG A 211 11.97 7.77 -13.71
CA ARG A 211 13.36 7.33 -13.91
C ARG A 211 14.38 8.27 -13.25
N LEU A 212 13.98 9.52 -13.02
CA LEU A 212 14.78 10.55 -12.35
C LEU A 212 14.66 10.45 -10.83
N LEU A 213 13.53 9.92 -10.34
CA LEU A 213 13.40 9.53 -8.95
C LEU A 213 14.50 8.49 -8.68
N ARG A 214 15.36 8.76 -7.70
CA ARG A 214 16.32 7.79 -7.19
C ARG A 214 16.02 7.63 -5.71
N PRO A 215 15.86 6.39 -5.22
CA PRO A 215 15.63 6.17 -3.79
C PRO A 215 16.91 6.55 -3.04
N HIS A 216 16.95 7.77 -2.55
CA HIS A 216 17.94 8.28 -1.62
C HIS A 216 17.31 8.42 -0.24
N PRO A 217 18.10 8.35 0.84
CA PRO A 217 17.61 8.70 2.16
C PRO A 217 17.12 10.15 2.14
N THR A 218 15.86 10.37 2.52
CA THR A 218 15.26 11.70 2.56
C THR A 218 14.84 12.08 3.97
N VAL A 219 14.75 13.38 4.23
CA VAL A 219 14.19 13.91 5.47
C VAL A 219 12.72 14.14 5.23
N GLY A 220 11.87 13.56 6.08
CA GLY A 220 10.44 13.67 5.90
C GLY A 220 9.64 13.28 7.13
N LEU A 221 8.35 13.59 7.06
CA LEU A 221 7.31 13.08 7.95
C LEU A 221 6.59 11.93 7.26
N ILE A 222 5.83 11.13 8.01
CA ILE A 222 5.16 9.88 7.58
C ILE A 222 4.67 9.90 6.11
N LEU A 223 4.06 11.00 5.66
CA LEU A 223 3.46 11.15 4.32
C LEU A 223 4.17 12.18 3.42
N PHE A 224 5.13 12.92 3.98
CA PHE A 224 5.77 14.04 3.31
C PHE A 224 7.28 13.86 3.22
N ASP A 225 7.80 13.81 2.01
CA ASP A 225 9.22 13.78 1.68
C ASP A 225 9.71 15.20 1.34
N PHE A 226 10.58 15.76 2.19
CA PHE A 226 11.16 17.09 1.98
C PHE A 226 12.48 17.07 1.21
N GLY A 227 12.82 15.93 0.62
CA GLY A 227 13.99 15.69 -0.19
C GLY A 227 15.28 15.45 0.60
N PRO A 228 16.39 15.18 -0.10
CA PRO A 228 17.70 14.99 0.51
C PRO A 228 18.12 16.25 1.28
N GLY A 229 18.55 16.08 2.53
CA GLY A 229 18.99 17.20 3.37
C GLY A 229 17.92 18.26 3.63
N ALA A 230 16.63 17.90 3.55
CA ALA A 230 15.50 18.81 3.75
C ALA A 230 15.45 20.01 2.77
N VAL A 231 15.89 19.81 1.52
CA VAL A 231 15.94 20.87 0.49
C VAL A 231 14.61 21.63 0.33
N LEU A 232 13.46 20.95 0.39
CA LEU A 232 12.17 21.63 0.27
C LEU A 232 11.88 22.57 1.47
N LEU A 233 12.31 22.19 2.68
CA LEU A 233 12.20 23.06 3.86
C LEU A 233 13.15 24.26 3.77
N LEU A 234 14.36 24.06 3.24
CA LEU A 234 15.32 25.15 3.01
C LEU A 234 14.79 26.15 1.98
N LEU A 235 14.22 25.66 0.88
CA LEU A 235 13.59 26.51 -0.14
C LEU A 235 12.38 27.26 0.42
N TRP A 236 11.58 26.61 1.27
CA TRP A 236 10.45 27.26 1.94
C TRP A 236 10.93 28.35 2.91
N ALA A 237 11.95 28.08 3.73
CA ALA A 237 12.54 29.07 4.63
C ALA A 237 13.13 30.27 3.86
N ALA A 238 13.82 30.02 2.75
CA ALA A 238 14.30 31.09 1.86
C ALA A 238 13.14 31.90 1.26
N THR A 239 12.04 31.25 0.89
CA THR A 239 10.82 31.92 0.40
C THR A 239 10.22 32.83 1.47
N LEU A 240 10.13 32.37 2.73
CA LEU A 240 9.65 33.20 3.84
C LEU A 240 10.57 34.40 4.11
N LEU A 241 11.89 34.21 4.02
CA LEU A 241 12.86 35.31 4.15
C LEU A 241 12.67 36.35 3.05
N LEU A 242 12.54 35.91 1.78
CA LEU A 242 12.30 36.80 0.65
C LEU A 242 10.97 37.55 0.78
N LEU A 243 9.91 36.89 1.27
CA LEU A 243 8.62 37.54 1.55
C LEU A 243 8.74 38.61 2.65
N CYS A 244 9.54 38.35 3.69
CA CYS A 244 9.82 39.30 4.74
C CYS A 244 10.59 40.52 4.21
N LEU A 245 11.68 40.29 3.46
CA LEU A 245 12.47 41.34 2.84
C LEU A 245 11.64 42.18 1.86
N HIS A 246 10.78 41.53 1.07
CA HIS A 246 9.86 42.23 0.18
C HIS A 246 8.88 43.10 0.96
N GLY A 247 8.25 42.56 2.01
CA GLY A 247 7.35 43.34 2.87
C GLY A 247 8.03 44.52 3.57
N LEU A 248 9.30 44.37 3.97
CA LEU A 248 10.10 45.48 4.52
C LEU A 248 10.37 46.54 3.45
N HIS A 249 10.70 46.11 2.23
CA HIS A 249 11.01 47.01 1.12
C HIS A 249 9.79 47.79 0.63
N THR A 250 8.61 47.18 0.58
CA THR A 250 7.35 47.81 0.17
C THR A 250 6.64 48.54 1.32
N GLY A 251 7.08 48.35 2.56
CA GLY A 251 6.41 48.89 3.75
C GLY A 251 5.12 48.16 4.13
N GLU A 252 4.80 47.03 3.49
CA GLU A 252 3.58 46.25 3.71
C GLU A 252 3.73 45.17 4.81
N LEU A 253 4.92 45.05 5.42
CA LEU A 253 5.18 44.01 6.41
C LEU A 253 4.23 44.16 7.60
N SER A 254 3.33 43.19 7.72
CA SER A 254 2.40 43.03 8.83
C SER A 254 2.24 41.55 9.16
N TRP A 255 1.77 41.26 10.37
CA TRP A 255 1.45 39.88 10.76
C TRP A 255 0.43 39.22 9.81
N GLY A 256 -0.53 40.00 9.29
CA GLY A 256 -1.50 39.54 8.30
C GLY A 256 -0.86 39.22 6.94
N TYR A 257 0.00 40.10 6.44
CA TYR A 257 0.77 39.87 5.20
C TYR A 257 1.64 38.62 5.31
N PHE A 258 2.40 38.49 6.40
CA PHE A 258 3.29 37.34 6.56
C PHE A 258 2.49 36.04 6.76
N GLY A 259 1.47 36.06 7.62
CA GLY A 259 0.66 34.88 7.91
C GLY A 259 -0.05 34.29 6.69
N ARG A 260 -0.64 35.14 5.82
CA ARG A 260 -1.35 34.65 4.62
C ARG A 260 -0.40 33.99 3.61
N TRP A 261 0.78 34.57 3.38
CA TRP A 261 1.76 34.02 2.45
C TRP A 261 2.50 32.81 3.03
N ALA A 262 2.81 32.81 4.32
CA ALA A 262 3.41 31.67 5.00
C ALA A 262 2.49 30.44 4.95
N LEU A 263 1.20 30.62 5.24
CA LEU A 263 0.23 29.53 5.18
C LEU A 263 -0.02 29.06 3.74
N ALA A 264 -0.14 29.97 2.77
CA ALA A 264 -0.31 29.59 1.36
C ALA A 264 0.89 28.78 0.83
N THR A 265 2.12 29.25 1.09
CA THR A 265 3.34 28.55 0.69
C THR A 265 3.56 27.24 1.45
N LEU A 266 3.11 27.14 2.71
CA LEU A 266 3.12 25.88 3.45
C LEU A 266 2.20 24.83 2.80
N ILE A 267 1.00 25.22 2.36
CA ILE A 267 0.09 24.30 1.66
C ILE A 267 0.71 23.83 0.33
N LEU A 268 1.38 24.72 -0.40
CA LEU A 268 2.14 24.37 -1.61
C LEU A 268 3.32 23.44 -1.30
N LEU A 269 4.02 23.67 -0.21
CA LEU A 269 5.09 22.79 0.26
C LEU A 269 4.55 21.39 0.56
N LEU A 270 3.38 21.26 1.19
CA LEU A 270 2.79 19.95 1.51
C LEU A 270 2.45 19.16 0.23
N ILE A 271 1.92 19.79 -0.81
CA ILE A 271 1.64 19.08 -2.07
C ILE A 271 2.92 18.71 -2.84
N LEU A 272 3.93 19.59 -2.85
CA LEU A 272 5.21 19.33 -3.51
C LEU A 272 6.05 18.31 -2.76
N GLY A 273 5.96 18.32 -1.43
CA GLY A 273 6.63 17.38 -0.54
C GLY A 273 5.85 16.10 -0.31
N LEU A 274 4.85 15.74 -1.12
CA LEU A 274 4.21 14.43 -0.99
C LEU A 274 5.23 13.30 -1.23
N ASP A 275 5.22 12.26 -0.40
CA ASP A 275 5.91 11.01 -0.73
C ASP A 275 5.18 10.30 -1.88
N LEU A 276 5.46 10.77 -3.10
CA LEU A 276 4.96 10.19 -4.34
C LEU A 276 5.38 8.72 -4.43
N THR A 277 6.61 8.42 -4.03
CA THR A 277 7.16 7.06 -4.14
C THR A 277 6.47 6.06 -3.22
N GLY A 278 6.12 6.45 -1.99
CA GLY A 278 5.27 5.68 -1.08
C GLY A 278 3.79 5.65 -1.46
N SER A 279 3.34 6.60 -2.29
CA SER A 279 1.97 6.67 -2.83
C SER A 279 1.76 5.85 -4.10
N THR A 280 2.82 5.31 -4.69
CA THR A 280 2.73 4.37 -5.82
C THR A 280 3.07 2.95 -5.39
N PRO A 281 2.39 1.93 -5.93
CA PRO A 281 2.67 0.55 -5.52
C PRO A 281 3.85 -0.07 -6.31
N THR A 282 4.39 0.65 -7.30
CA THR A 282 5.46 0.20 -8.21
C THR A 282 6.79 0.91 -7.96
N TYR A 283 6.94 1.63 -6.85
CA TYR A 283 8.15 2.39 -6.53
C TYR A 283 8.50 2.29 -5.05
N LYS A 284 9.77 2.58 -4.73
CA LYS A 284 10.32 2.51 -3.37
C LYS A 284 10.24 3.88 -2.70
N SER A 285 9.56 3.95 -1.55
CA SER A 285 9.60 5.12 -0.67
C SER A 285 11.02 5.39 -0.15
N GLY A 286 11.47 6.65 -0.23
CA GLY A 286 12.74 7.12 0.35
C GLY A 286 12.69 7.43 1.85
N LEU A 287 11.48 7.49 2.44
CA LEU A 287 11.28 7.81 3.86
C LEU A 287 11.70 6.68 4.82
N HIS A 288 11.89 5.47 4.29
CA HIS A 288 12.17 4.29 5.09
C HIS A 288 13.55 3.72 4.74
N PRO A 289 14.58 3.91 5.58
CA PRO A 289 15.95 3.46 5.30
C PRO A 289 16.05 1.96 4.97
N GLU A 290 15.19 1.18 5.60
CA GLU A 290 15.02 -0.26 5.44
C GLU A 290 14.65 -0.66 3.98
N ARG A 291 14.07 0.28 3.21
CA ARG A 291 13.75 0.12 1.79
C ARG A 291 14.95 0.39 0.87
N HIS A 292 16.16 0.50 1.40
CA HIS A 292 17.40 0.46 0.60
C HIS A 292 18.06 -0.93 0.58
N LEU A 293 17.55 -1.89 1.36
CA LEU A 293 18.09 -3.26 1.42
C LEU A 293 17.80 -4.04 0.12
N ARG A 294 18.71 -4.87 -0.36
CA ARG A 294 18.47 -5.73 -1.53
C ARG A 294 17.95 -7.09 -1.10
N ILE A 295 17.10 -7.70 -1.91
CA ILE A 295 16.72 -9.10 -1.68
C ILE A 295 17.84 -10.00 -2.17
N THR A 296 18.23 -10.95 -1.34
CA THR A 296 19.17 -12.01 -1.69
C THR A 296 18.55 -13.38 -1.52
N LEU A 297 18.98 -14.31 -2.36
CA LEU A 297 18.58 -15.71 -2.34
C LEU A 297 19.79 -16.57 -1.99
N ASP A 298 19.60 -17.43 -1.00
CA ASP A 298 20.48 -18.52 -0.67
C ASP A 298 20.10 -19.74 -1.52
N ALA A 299 20.96 -20.07 -2.50
CA ALA A 299 20.71 -21.17 -3.42
C ALA A 299 20.77 -22.55 -2.74
N GLU A 300 21.56 -22.69 -1.67
CA GLU A 300 21.72 -23.96 -0.94
C GLU A 300 20.50 -24.27 -0.09
N ARG A 301 19.82 -23.24 0.44
CA ARG A 301 18.55 -23.39 1.16
C ARG A 301 17.34 -23.48 0.24
N CYS A 302 17.44 -22.98 -0.98
CA CYS A 302 16.32 -22.99 -1.91
C CYS A 302 15.91 -24.43 -2.29
N ARG A 303 14.60 -24.65 -2.39
CA ARG A 303 14.00 -25.92 -2.83
C ARG A 303 12.96 -25.72 -3.94
N GLY A 304 12.92 -24.53 -4.55
CA GLY A 304 12.03 -24.25 -5.69
C GLY A 304 10.54 -24.30 -5.34
N ALA A 305 10.17 -23.95 -4.10
CA ALA A 305 8.78 -24.04 -3.62
C ALA A 305 7.78 -23.14 -4.38
N GLY A 306 8.24 -22.07 -5.04
CA GLY A 306 7.38 -21.22 -5.88
C GLY A 306 6.63 -20.09 -5.16
N ARG A 307 6.58 -20.07 -3.82
CA ARG A 307 5.87 -19.01 -3.08
C ARG A 307 6.38 -17.60 -3.38
N CYS A 308 7.68 -17.43 -3.63
CA CYS A 308 8.26 -16.14 -4.00
C CYS A 308 7.75 -15.61 -5.35
N GLU A 309 7.52 -16.50 -6.32
CA GLU A 309 6.94 -16.16 -7.62
C GLU A 309 5.44 -15.85 -7.49
N GLU A 310 4.72 -16.63 -6.68
CA GLU A 310 3.28 -16.47 -6.46
C GLU A 310 2.92 -15.14 -5.79
N VAL A 311 3.68 -14.71 -4.78
CA VAL A 311 3.33 -13.51 -4.00
C VAL A 311 4.01 -12.23 -4.47
N CYS A 312 4.92 -12.30 -5.45
CA CYS A 312 5.67 -11.12 -5.91
C CYS A 312 4.81 -10.22 -6.81
N PRO A 313 4.45 -9.00 -6.39
CA PRO A 313 3.62 -8.10 -7.19
C PRO A 313 4.34 -7.52 -8.42
N GLU A 314 5.66 -7.61 -8.48
CA GLU A 314 6.50 -7.04 -9.55
C GLU A 314 7.03 -8.12 -10.53
N GLY A 315 6.70 -9.39 -10.27
CA GLY A 315 7.19 -10.53 -11.05
C GLY A 315 8.72 -10.58 -11.11
N VAL A 316 9.38 -10.43 -9.96
CA VAL A 316 10.86 -10.45 -9.85
C VAL A 316 11.42 -11.86 -10.05
N PHE A 317 10.68 -12.87 -9.60
CA PHE A 317 11.14 -14.24 -9.50
C PHE A 317 10.68 -15.10 -10.68
N THR A 318 11.50 -16.08 -11.03
CA THR A 318 11.15 -17.22 -11.87
C THR A 318 11.63 -18.49 -11.19
N VAL A 319 10.77 -19.51 -11.08
CA VAL A 319 11.17 -20.80 -10.46
C VAL A 319 11.39 -21.87 -11.52
N ASP A 320 12.62 -22.38 -11.56
CA ASP A 320 12.97 -23.57 -12.33
C ASP A 320 12.53 -24.81 -11.54
N ARG A 321 11.52 -25.50 -12.06
CA ARG A 321 10.94 -26.71 -11.45
C ARG A 321 11.82 -27.94 -11.60
N GLN A 322 12.69 -27.99 -12.62
CA GLN A 322 13.62 -29.11 -12.82
C GLN A 322 14.80 -29.00 -11.87
N ARG A 323 15.34 -27.79 -11.70
CA ARG A 323 16.48 -27.51 -10.80
C ARG A 323 16.07 -27.27 -9.35
N HIS A 324 14.77 -27.20 -9.07
CA HIS A 324 14.23 -26.84 -7.76
C HIS A 324 14.85 -25.55 -7.21
N LEU A 325 15.01 -24.54 -8.07
CA LEU A 325 15.71 -23.29 -7.73
C LEU A 325 14.96 -22.07 -8.25
N ALA A 326 14.84 -21.05 -7.39
CA ALA A 326 14.33 -19.75 -7.80
C ALA A 326 15.45 -18.88 -8.38
N THR A 327 15.12 -18.01 -9.32
CA THR A 327 16.00 -16.98 -9.87
C THR A 327 15.31 -15.61 -9.78
N LEU A 328 16.07 -14.51 -9.84
CA LEU A 328 15.57 -13.14 -9.67
C LEU A 328 15.87 -12.26 -10.89
N PRO A 329 15.47 -12.64 -12.12
CA PRO A 329 15.80 -11.89 -13.33
C PRO A 329 15.23 -10.45 -13.32
N GLY A 330 14.20 -10.19 -12.52
CA GLY A 330 13.56 -8.88 -12.40
C GLY A 330 13.98 -8.04 -11.20
N ILE A 331 15.13 -8.32 -10.57
CA ILE A 331 15.52 -7.72 -9.28
C ILE A 331 15.47 -6.19 -9.24
N ASP A 332 15.73 -5.51 -10.37
CA ASP A 332 15.70 -4.05 -10.48
C ASP A 332 14.30 -3.45 -10.24
N ARG A 333 13.24 -4.24 -10.43
CA ARG A 333 11.84 -3.83 -10.16
C ARG A 333 11.41 -4.10 -8.73
N CYS A 334 12.21 -4.79 -7.93
CA CYS A 334 11.81 -5.22 -6.59
C CYS A 334 11.50 -4.00 -5.70
N VAL A 335 10.28 -3.89 -5.18
CA VAL A 335 9.86 -2.82 -4.26
C VAL A 335 10.13 -3.11 -2.77
N GLN A 336 10.86 -4.19 -2.47
CA GLN A 336 11.24 -4.64 -1.11
C GLN A 336 10.06 -4.75 -0.12
N CYS A 337 8.92 -5.28 -0.60
CA CYS A 337 7.77 -5.50 0.27
C CYS A 337 7.92 -6.67 1.26
N GLY A 338 8.95 -7.52 1.08
CA GLY A 338 9.25 -8.64 1.97
C GLY A 338 8.30 -9.83 1.86
N ALA A 339 7.24 -9.79 1.03
CA ALA A 339 6.28 -10.89 0.89
C ALA A 339 6.96 -12.24 0.58
N CYS A 340 7.93 -12.25 -0.33
CA CYS A 340 8.67 -13.47 -0.68
C CYS A 340 9.49 -14.04 0.49
N ILE A 341 9.99 -13.19 1.40
CA ILE A 341 10.71 -13.61 2.61
C ILE A 341 9.73 -14.24 3.59
N VAL A 342 8.62 -13.53 3.86
CA VAL A 342 7.58 -14.00 4.79
C VAL A 342 7.03 -15.36 4.36
N GLN A 343 6.77 -15.56 3.07
CA GLN A 343 6.19 -16.79 2.54
C GLN A 343 7.19 -17.91 2.18
N CYS A 344 8.51 -17.67 2.23
CA CYS A 344 9.47 -18.71 1.86
C CYS A 344 9.46 -19.84 2.91
N PRO A 345 9.09 -21.08 2.57
CA PRO A 345 9.06 -22.17 3.57
C PRO A 345 10.46 -22.66 3.97
N CYS A 346 11.49 -22.31 3.18
CA CYS A 346 12.87 -22.78 3.35
C CYS A 346 13.80 -21.73 3.95
N ASP A 347 13.30 -20.54 4.28
CA ASP A 347 14.10 -19.43 4.82
C ASP A 347 15.32 -19.09 3.94
N ALA A 348 15.13 -19.20 2.63
CA ALA A 348 16.16 -18.99 1.62
C ALA A 348 16.27 -17.54 1.14
N LEU A 349 15.37 -16.64 1.56
CA LEU A 349 15.33 -15.25 1.10
C LEU A 349 15.53 -14.30 2.28
N SER A 350 16.37 -13.30 2.12
CA SER A 350 16.62 -12.28 3.16
C SER A 350 16.83 -10.89 2.56
N PHE A 351 16.85 -9.86 3.41
CA PHE A 351 17.27 -8.52 3.00
C PHE A 351 18.74 -8.32 3.35
N GLN A 352 19.53 -7.76 2.43
CA GLN A 352 20.94 -7.45 2.63
C GLN A 352 21.19 -5.94 2.48
N GLY A 353 21.93 -5.37 3.41
CA GLY A 353 22.41 -3.99 3.35
C GLY A 353 23.68 -3.83 2.52
N PRO A 354 24.05 -2.58 2.18
CA PRO A 354 25.26 -2.28 1.41
C PRO A 354 26.55 -2.71 2.13
N ASP A 355 26.56 -2.69 3.47
CA ASP A 355 27.73 -3.01 4.30
C ASP A 355 27.89 -4.51 4.61
N GLY A 356 27.19 -5.38 3.86
CA GLY A 356 27.21 -6.83 4.04
C GLY A 356 26.36 -7.35 5.21
N THR A 357 25.76 -6.46 6.01
CA THR A 357 24.77 -6.82 7.02
C THR A 357 23.49 -7.36 6.39
N PHE A 358 22.73 -8.17 7.11
CA PHE A 358 21.45 -8.68 6.61
C PHE A 358 20.37 -8.69 7.69
N VAL A 359 19.11 -8.67 7.25
CA VAL A 359 17.93 -8.84 8.10
C VAL A 359 17.42 -10.25 7.88
N PRO A 360 17.46 -11.10 8.91
CA PRO A 360 17.13 -12.51 8.75
C PRO A 360 15.59 -12.72 8.63
N PRO A 361 15.14 -13.84 8.03
CA PRO A 361 13.74 -14.05 7.69
C PRO A 361 12.78 -13.97 8.88
N GLU A 362 13.18 -14.48 10.04
CA GLU A 362 12.41 -14.45 11.28
C GLU A 362 12.18 -13.02 11.79
N THR A 363 13.15 -12.12 11.58
CA THR A 363 13.00 -10.70 11.92
C THR A 363 11.97 -10.05 11.00
N VAL A 364 12.02 -10.34 9.70
CA VAL A 364 11.02 -9.86 8.74
C VAL A 364 9.62 -10.42 9.06
N ARG A 365 9.50 -11.67 9.49
CA ARG A 365 8.21 -12.26 9.91
C ARG A 365 7.66 -11.65 11.18
N ARG A 366 8.51 -11.44 12.19
CA ARG A 366 8.09 -10.88 13.48
C ARG A 366 7.64 -9.43 13.36
N PHE A 367 8.37 -8.64 12.59
CA PHE A 367 8.16 -7.20 12.56
C PHE A 367 7.64 -6.64 11.23
N LYS A 368 7.43 -7.51 10.25
CA LYS A 368 6.93 -7.16 8.91
C LYS A 368 7.84 -6.10 8.27
N LEU A 369 7.25 -5.06 7.67
CA LEU A 369 8.01 -3.91 7.15
C LEU A 369 8.22 -2.81 8.19
N ASN A 370 7.73 -3.00 9.43
CA ASN A 370 7.98 -2.05 10.51
C ASN A 370 9.33 -2.37 11.17
N LEU A 371 10.42 -2.23 10.39
CA LEU A 371 11.79 -2.55 10.78
C LEU A 371 12.49 -1.49 11.66
N LEU A 372 11.74 -0.53 12.24
CA LEU A 372 12.27 0.57 13.05
C LEU A 372 13.27 0.08 14.13
N GLY A 373 14.53 0.52 14.04
CA GLY A 373 15.62 0.21 14.98
C GLY A 373 16.77 -0.60 14.35
N LYS A 374 17.84 -0.86 15.11
CA LYS A 374 18.97 -1.68 14.63
C LYS A 374 18.59 -3.17 14.62
N ARG A 375 18.17 -3.67 13.46
CA ARG A 375 17.75 -5.07 13.27
C ARG A 375 18.59 -5.83 12.23
N MET A 376 19.68 -5.21 11.82
CA MET A 376 20.66 -5.78 10.91
C MET A 376 21.73 -6.54 11.71
N VAL A 377 22.06 -7.74 11.26
CA VAL A 377 23.10 -8.60 11.86
C VAL A 377 24.23 -8.78 10.85
N ARG A 378 25.48 -8.94 11.31
CA ARG A 378 26.59 -9.38 10.44
C ARG A 378 26.53 -10.90 10.28
N ARG A 379 26.83 -11.43 9.10
CA ARG A 379 27.11 -12.86 8.98
C ARG A 379 28.44 -13.11 9.69
N ASP A 380 28.43 -14.01 10.67
CA ASP A 380 29.64 -14.54 11.29
C ASP A 380 30.49 -15.30 10.26
#